data_AF-A0A7C7UM73-F1
#
_entry.id   AF-A0A7C7UM73-F1
#
_cell.length_a   1.000
_cell.length_b   1.000
_cell.length_c   1.000
_cell.angle_alpha   90.00
_cell.angle_beta   90.00
_cell.angle_gamma   90.00
#
_symmetry.space_group_name_H-M   'P 1'
#
loop_
_entity.id
_entity.type
_entity.pdbx_description
1 polymer ?
#
loop_
_entity_poly.entity_id
_entity_poly.type
_entity_poly.pdbx_seq_one_letter_code
_entity_poly.pdbx_strand_id
1 'polypeptide(L)'
;MSKGMTGYPLEIRVIDIMGRGVCPLGLKVGDCFASDKELAQVCHWAAHVLLPFTTALRFGGQVPWEDEPGLARACCLDHNNPVVFEIRRVEPKE
;
A
#
# COMPACT_ATOMS: atom_id res chain seq x y z
N MET A 1 -6.26 1.61 -22.73
CA MET A 1 -5.26 2.42 -22.00
C MET A 1 -5.67 3.88 -22.07
N SER A 2 -6.31 4.43 -21.02
CA SER A 2 -6.68 5.85 -20.98
C SER A 2 -5.43 6.71 -20.86
N LYS A 3 -5.26 7.64 -21.80
CA LYS A 3 -4.20 8.66 -21.83
C LYS A 3 -4.12 9.37 -20.48
N GLY A 4 -3.09 9.10 -19.68
CA GLY A 4 -2.80 9.87 -18.47
C GLY A 4 -2.11 9.13 -17.33
N MET A 5 -2.13 7.79 -17.29
CA MET A 5 -1.49 7.04 -16.20
C MET A 5 -0.37 6.16 -16.77
N THR A 6 0.88 6.47 -16.42
CA THR A 6 2.10 5.84 -16.95
C THR A 6 2.41 4.45 -16.36
N GLY A 7 1.47 3.87 -15.60
CA GLY A 7 1.64 2.57 -14.94
C GLY A 7 0.31 1.96 -14.51
N TYR A 8 0.38 0.78 -13.91
CA TYR A 8 -0.79 0.05 -13.43
C TYR A 8 -1.46 0.78 -12.25
N PRO A 9 -2.80 0.79 -12.17
CA PRO A 9 -3.50 1.26 -10.97
C PRO A 9 -3.20 0.34 -9.79
N LEU A 10 -3.19 0.90 -8.58
CA LEU A 10 -2.96 0.17 -7.34
C LEU A 10 -4.14 0.39 -6.40
N GLU A 11 -4.50 -0.64 -5.65
CA GLU A 11 -5.33 -0.56 -4.46
C GLU A 11 -4.46 -0.84 -3.24
N ILE A 12 -4.54 0.03 -2.23
CA ILE A 12 -3.80 -0.11 -0.98
C ILE A 12 -4.82 -0.19 0.14
N ARG A 13 -4.72 -1.20 1.01
CA ARG A 13 -5.68 -1.45 2.07
C ARG A 13 -4.95 -1.68 3.39
N VAL A 14 -5.44 -1.08 4.46
CA VAL A 14 -5.02 -1.47 5.82
C VAL A 14 -5.67 -2.81 6.14
N ILE A 15 -4.85 -3.84 6.32
CA ILE A 15 -5.34 -5.20 6.59
C ILE A 15 -5.20 -5.60 8.05
N ASP A 16 -4.28 -4.96 8.78
CA ASP A 16 -4.07 -5.22 10.21
C ASP A 16 -3.45 -4.00 10.91
N ILE A 17 -3.65 -3.92 12.22
CA ILE A 17 -2.89 -3.04 13.11
C ILE A 17 -2.43 -3.93 14.26
N MET A 18 -1.15 -4.27 14.27
CA MET A 18 -0.62 -5.20 15.26
C MET A 18 -0.40 -4.49 16.61
N GLY A 19 0.01 -5.26 17.63
CA GLY A 19 0.36 -4.70 18.94
C GLY A 19 -0.85 -4.16 19.69
N ARG A 20 -0.96 -2.82 19.81
CA ARG A 20 -2.09 -2.19 20.52
C ARG A 20 -3.36 -2.11 19.67
N GLY A 21 -3.27 -2.33 18.36
CA GLY A 21 -4.44 -2.33 17.48
C GLY A 21 -4.99 -0.94 17.14
N VAL A 22 -4.28 0.14 17.49
CA VAL A 22 -4.76 1.52 17.27
C VAL A 22 -3.66 2.38 16.68
N CYS A 23 -3.88 2.93 15.49
CA CYS A 23 -2.98 3.93 14.90
C CYS A 23 -3.17 5.29 15.59
N PRO A 24 -2.09 5.95 16.08
CA PRO A 24 -2.20 7.28 16.69
C PRO A 24 -2.71 8.37 15.74
N LEU A 25 -2.57 8.18 14.42
CA LEU A 25 -3.09 9.10 13.40
C LEU A 25 -4.47 8.69 12.86
N GLY A 26 -5.11 7.69 13.47
CA GLY A 26 -6.51 7.39 13.20
C GLY A 26 -6.78 6.43 12.04
N LEU A 27 -5.75 5.84 11.42
CA LEU A 27 -5.92 4.75 10.45
C LEU A 27 -6.61 3.54 11.10
N LYS A 28 -7.47 2.87 10.33
CA LYS A 28 -8.27 1.72 10.74
C LYS A 28 -8.14 0.59 9.73
N VAL A 29 -8.30 -0.65 10.20
CA VAL A 29 -8.44 -1.81 9.32
C VAL A 29 -9.63 -1.59 8.38
N GLY A 30 -9.41 -1.83 7.09
CA GLY A 30 -10.39 -1.58 6.03
C GLY A 30 -10.24 -0.23 5.32
N ASP A 31 -9.44 0.71 5.85
CA ASP A 31 -9.13 1.95 5.12
C ASP A 31 -8.44 1.62 3.79
N CYS A 32 -8.86 2.30 2.72
CA CYS A 32 -8.40 2.06 1.36
C CYS A 32 -7.85 3.34 0.73
N PHE A 33 -6.82 3.20 -0.09
CA PHE A 33 -6.17 4.28 -0.83
C PHE A 33 -5.92 3.83 -2.28
N ALA A 34 -6.27 4.68 -3.24
CA ALA A 34 -6.15 4.38 -4.68
C ALA A 34 -5.25 5.36 -5.44
N SER A 35 -4.72 6.40 -4.77
CA SER A 35 -3.92 7.43 -5.41
C SER A 35 -2.73 7.88 -4.57
N ASP A 36 -1.68 8.40 -5.23
CA ASP A 36 -0.52 8.96 -4.53
C ASP A 36 -0.93 10.18 -3.66
N LYS A 37 -1.99 10.89 -4.06
CA LYS A 37 -2.59 11.98 -3.28
C LYS A 37 -3.22 11.48 -1.99
N GLU A 38 -3.86 10.32 -2.02
CA GLU A 38 -4.41 9.69 -0.83
C GLU A 38 -3.32 9.18 0.12
N LEU A 39 -2.23 8.63 -0.43
CA LEU A 39 -1.06 8.27 0.36
C LEU A 39 -0.37 9.47 1.01
N ALA A 40 -0.48 10.67 0.45
CA ALA A 40 0.01 11.88 1.11
C ALA A 40 -0.73 12.22 2.42
N GLN A 41 -1.88 11.57 2.69
CA GLN A 41 -2.66 11.77 3.91
C GLN A 41 -2.25 10.82 5.05
N VAL A 42 -1.45 9.77 4.78
CA VAL A 42 -0.89 8.94 5.84
C VAL A 42 0.32 9.61 6.49
N CYS A 43 0.79 9.11 7.64
CA CYS A 43 2.01 9.64 8.25
C CYS A 43 3.23 9.44 7.35
N HIS A 44 4.24 10.30 7.49
CA HIS A 44 5.46 10.21 6.68
C HIS A 44 6.19 8.87 6.79
N TRP A 45 6.12 8.20 7.96
CA TRP A 45 6.69 6.87 8.12
C TRP A 45 5.99 5.81 7.27
N ALA A 46 4.66 5.82 7.21
CA ALA A 46 3.90 4.93 6.36
C ALA A 46 4.17 5.24 4.88
N ALA A 47 4.12 6.52 4.49
CA ALA A 47 4.40 6.94 3.12
C ALA A 47 5.81 6.53 2.65
N HIS A 48 6.82 6.67 3.50
CA HIS A 48 8.20 6.29 3.18
C HIS A 48 8.35 4.80 2.92
N VAL A 49 7.70 3.94 3.71
CA VAL A 49 7.73 2.49 3.48
C VAL A 49 6.92 2.10 2.25
N LEU A 50 5.76 2.71 2.01
CA LEU A 50 4.90 2.36 0.88
C LEU A 50 5.52 2.72 -0.47
N LEU A 51 6.26 3.83 -0.55
CA LEU A 51 6.84 4.36 -1.79
C LEU A 51 7.61 3.32 -2.65
N PRO A 52 8.58 2.54 -2.13
CA PRO A 52 9.27 1.54 -2.94
C PRO A 52 8.34 0.46 -3.49
N PHE A 53 7.39 -0.03 -2.68
CA PHE A 53 6.45 -1.08 -3.10
C PHE A 53 5.45 -0.58 -4.14
N THR A 54 4.86 0.59 -3.91
CA THR A 54 3.93 1.19 -4.87
C THR A 54 4.66 1.53 -6.16
N THR A 55 5.88 2.04 -6.11
CA THR A 55 6.70 2.29 -7.31
C THR A 55 6.97 1.01 -8.08
N ALA A 56 7.45 -0.04 -7.40
CA ALA A 56 7.75 -1.32 -8.04
C ALA A 56 6.51 -1.90 -8.72
N LEU A 57 5.39 -2.03 -8.00
CA LEU A 57 4.17 -2.63 -8.52
C LEU A 57 3.53 -1.79 -9.65
N ARG A 58 3.55 -0.45 -9.51
CA ARG A 58 3.01 0.49 -10.52
C ARG A 58 3.69 0.32 -11.88
N PHE A 59 4.99 -0.02 -11.90
CA PHE A 59 5.76 -0.21 -13.14
C PHE A 59 5.98 -1.69 -13.50
N GLY A 60 5.19 -2.61 -12.95
CA GLY A 60 5.21 -4.01 -13.34
C GLY A 60 6.22 -4.89 -12.61
N GLY A 61 6.93 -4.34 -11.63
CA GLY A 61 7.81 -5.09 -10.72
C GLY A 61 7.05 -6.06 -9.81
N GLN A 62 7.81 -6.90 -9.12
CA GLN A 62 7.32 -7.97 -8.25
C GLN A 62 8.09 -7.98 -6.94
N VAL A 63 7.44 -8.43 -5.86
CA VAL A 63 8.07 -8.60 -4.55
C VAL A 63 8.48 -10.07 -4.36
N PRO A 64 9.77 -10.39 -4.21
CA PRO A 64 10.26 -11.78 -4.27
C PRO A 64 9.72 -12.73 -3.19
N TRP A 65 9.17 -12.19 -2.10
CA TRP A 65 8.68 -12.95 -0.95
C TRP A 65 7.15 -12.99 -0.85
N GLU A 66 6.43 -12.44 -1.83
CA GLU A 66 4.97 -12.57 -1.90
C GLU A 66 4.57 -13.74 -2.78
N ASP A 67 3.47 -14.40 -2.40
CA ASP A 67 2.99 -15.60 -3.08
C ASP A 67 2.22 -15.29 -4.37
N GLU A 68 1.78 -14.04 -4.56
CA GLU A 68 0.96 -13.59 -5.68
C GLU A 68 1.65 -12.49 -6.50
N PRO A 69 1.65 -12.58 -7.84
CA PRO A 69 2.12 -11.48 -8.67
C PRO A 69 1.30 -10.20 -8.47
N GLY A 70 1.97 -9.05 -8.42
CA GLY A 70 1.31 -7.77 -8.24
C GLY A 70 0.89 -7.46 -6.80
N LEU A 71 1.31 -8.30 -5.83
CA LEU A 71 1.05 -8.13 -4.41
C LEU A 71 2.31 -7.60 -3.68
N ALA A 72 2.09 -6.79 -2.66
CA ALA A 72 3.08 -6.47 -1.64
C ALA A 72 2.38 -6.27 -0.30
N ARG A 73 2.94 -6.84 0.77
CA ARG A 73 2.56 -6.53 2.15
C ARG A 73 3.71 -5.81 2.83
N ALA A 74 3.40 -4.67 3.43
CA ALA A 74 4.38 -3.83 4.12
C ALA A 74 3.74 -3.17 5.34
N CYS A 75 4.55 -2.74 6.30
CA CYS A 75 4.04 -2.05 7.48
C CYS A 75 4.81 -0.76 7.77
N CYS A 76 4.15 0.20 8.45
CA CYS A 76 4.84 1.41 8.88
C CYS A 76 5.95 1.09 9.90
N LEU A 77 6.94 1.98 10.03
CA LEU A 77 8.09 1.83 10.94
C LEU A 77 7.74 2.11 12.41
N ASP A 78 6.61 1.61 12.90
CA ASP A 78 6.28 1.55 14.33
C ASP A 78 6.49 0.11 14.80
N HIS A 79 7.67 -0.17 15.38
CA HIS A 79 8.02 -1.53 15.78
C HIS A 79 7.11 -2.12 16.88
N ASN A 80 6.37 -1.28 17.62
CA ASN A 80 5.48 -1.73 18.70
C ASN A 80 4.03 -1.89 18.25
N ASN A 81 3.61 -1.16 17.20
CA ASN A 81 2.23 -1.09 16.75
C ASN A 81 2.17 -0.83 15.24
N PRO A 82 2.74 -1.74 14.42
CA PRO A 82 2.81 -1.55 12.99
C PRO A 82 1.42 -1.64 12.37
N VAL A 83 1.09 -0.65 11.53
CA VAL A 83 -0.06 -0.70 10.62
C VAL A 83 0.39 -1.48 9.39
N VAL A 84 -0.32 -2.55 9.07
CA VAL A 84 0.00 -3.44 7.95
C VAL A 84 -0.89 -3.08 6.77
N PHE A 85 -0.24 -2.86 5.63
CA PHE A 85 -0.85 -2.51 4.36
C PHE A 85 -0.69 -3.66 3.38
N GLU A 86 -1.77 -3.99 2.69
CA GLU A 86 -1.74 -4.76 1.45
C GLU A 86 -1.77 -3.79 0.27
N ILE A 87 -0.87 -3.96 -0.69
CA ILE A 87 -0.80 -3.19 -1.92
C ILE A 87 -1.01 -4.19 -3.06
N ARG A 88 -2.06 -3.99 -3.85
CA ARG A 88 -2.37 -4.88 -4.96
C ARG A 88 -2.50 -4.09 -6.25
N ARG A 89 -1.89 -4.60 -7.31
CA ARG A 89 -2.08 -4.10 -8.67
C ARG A 89 -3.49 -4.42 -9.15
N VAL A 90 -4.19 -3.40 -9.63
CA VAL A 90 -5.51 -3.57 -10.25
C VAL A 90 -5.30 -3.99 -11.70
N GLU A 91 -5.58 -5.25 -12.01
CA GLU A 91 -5.54 -5.73 -13.39
C GLU A 91 -6.69 -5.13 -14.19
N PRO A 92 -6.46 -4.73 -15.47
CA PRO A 92 -7.55 -4.32 -16.33
C PRO A 92 -8.57 -5.45 -16.45
N LYS A 93 -9.85 -5.18 -16.19
CA LYS A 93 -10.91 -6.11 -16.58
C LYS A 93 -10.92 -6.17 -18.11
N GLU A 94 -10.82 -7.37 -18.67
CA GLU A 94 -11.00 -7.64 -20.11
C GLU A 94 -12.36 -7.15 -20.63
#